data_AF-A0A519SZ66-F1
#
_entry.id   AF-A0A519SZ66-F1
#
_cell.length_a   1.000
_cell.length_b   1.000
_cell.length_c   1.000
_cell.angle_alpha   90.00
_cell.angle_beta   90.00
_cell.angle_gamma   90.00
#
_symmetry.space_group_name_H-M   'P 1'
#
loop_
_entity.id
_entity.type
_entity.pdbx_description
1 polymer ?
#
loop_
_entity_poly.entity_id
_entity_poly.type
_entity_poly.pdbx_seq_one_letter_code
_entity_poly.pdbx_strand_id
1 'polypeptide(L)'
;MLPDVTSTSLSRWGQLAPRWQFLLIAAGLYLGWLLLYEGVLAPDGRLDTWLSVNIAAASAALLRGLGFVASAKSNTTLLLMDGLPAVTVGAPCDGLVLYALFAGFVIAFPAPLRSKLWFVPVGIMILYLLNIVRVGALALNHHYAHQSVDFNHHYTFSFIVYSCICLLWIWWVRRNGLLADTDA
;
A
#
# COMPACT_ATOMS: atom_id res chain seq x y z
N MET A 1 -24.11 11.81 54.23
CA MET A 1 -22.75 12.02 53.72
C MET A 1 -22.54 10.99 52.63
N LEU A 2 -22.87 11.33 51.38
CA LEU A 2 -22.71 10.42 50.24
C LEU A 2 -21.35 10.71 49.61
N PRO A 3 -20.55 9.68 49.27
CA PRO A 3 -19.22 9.89 48.71
C PRO A 3 -19.32 10.52 47.33
N ASP A 4 -18.47 11.52 47.10
CA ASP A 4 -18.29 12.23 45.84
C ASP A 4 -17.87 11.21 44.77
N VAL A 5 -18.71 11.03 43.75
CA VAL A 5 -18.38 10.19 42.60
C VAL A 5 -17.29 10.94 41.85
N THR A 6 -16.05 10.44 41.98
CA THR A 6 -14.88 10.96 41.29
C THR A 6 -15.15 11.00 39.79
N SER A 7 -15.37 12.20 39.27
CA SER A 7 -15.39 12.47 37.83
C SER A 7 -13.98 12.22 37.32
N THR A 8 -13.72 10.99 36.91
CA THR A 8 -12.47 10.63 36.24
C THR A 8 -12.40 11.52 35.01
N SER A 9 -11.55 12.55 35.06
CA SER A 9 -11.45 13.53 33.99
C SER A 9 -10.85 12.82 32.78
N LEU A 10 -11.73 12.34 31.89
CA LEU A 10 -11.31 11.81 30.61
C LEU A 10 -10.45 12.90 29.95
N SER A 11 -9.22 12.52 29.58
CA SER A 11 -8.29 13.43 28.90
C SER A 11 -9.00 14.08 27.71
N ARG A 12 -8.60 15.31 27.33
CA ARG A 12 -9.20 16.02 26.18
C ARG A 12 -9.27 15.17 24.90
N TRP A 13 -8.38 14.18 24.77
CA TRP A 13 -8.36 13.19 23.69
C TRP A 13 -9.51 12.18 23.74
N GLY A 14 -9.88 11.68 24.93
CA GLY A 14 -11.00 10.76 25.11
C GLY A 14 -12.36 11.40 24.85
N GLN A 15 -12.45 12.73 24.84
CA GLN A 15 -13.67 13.49 24.56
C GLN A 15 -13.93 13.70 23.05
N LEU A 16 -12.94 13.44 22.18
CA LEU A 16 -13.10 13.56 20.73
C LEU A 16 -13.89 12.36 20.19
N ALA A 17 -14.87 12.62 19.32
CA ALA A 17 -15.59 11.54 18.64
C ALA A 17 -14.61 10.63 17.85
N PRO A 18 -14.81 9.31 17.80
CA PRO A 18 -13.87 8.35 17.19
C PRO A 18 -13.46 8.69 15.75
N ARG A 19 -14.39 9.27 14.97
CA ARG A 19 -14.12 9.77 13.61
C ARG A 19 -13.04 10.86 13.54
N TRP A 20 -12.99 11.76 14.53
CA TRP A 20 -11.98 12.83 14.57
C TRP A 20 -10.62 12.31 15.04
N GLN A 21 -10.62 11.37 15.98
CA GLN A 21 -9.38 10.69 16.40
C GLN A 21 -8.73 9.97 15.21
N PHE A 22 -9.52 9.24 14.42
CA PHE A 22 -9.06 8.61 13.19
C PHE A 22 -8.44 9.63 12.22
N LEU A 23 -9.15 10.72 11.92
CA LEU A 23 -8.69 11.73 10.97
C LEU A 23 -7.39 12.41 11.43
N LEU A 24 -7.28 12.76 12.71
CA LEU A 24 -6.08 13.39 13.25
C LEU A 24 -4.87 12.44 13.23
N ILE A 25 -5.06 11.17 13.59
CA ILE A 25 -3.99 10.17 13.55
C ILE A 25 -3.59 9.91 12.10
N ALA A 26 -4.55 9.72 11.18
CA ALA A 26 -4.28 9.52 9.76
C ALA A 26 -3.53 10.71 9.15
N ALA A 27 -3.94 11.95 9.46
CA ALA A 27 -3.25 13.15 9.02
C ALA A 27 -1.82 13.23 9.58
N GLY A 28 -1.63 12.92 10.87
CA GLY A 28 -0.32 12.88 11.50
C GLY A 28 0.60 11.83 10.88
N LEU A 29 0.07 10.63 10.61
CA LEU A 29 0.81 9.55 9.93
C LEU A 29 1.16 9.93 8.49
N TYR A 30 0.23 10.56 7.76
CA TYR A 30 0.49 11.05 6.41
C TYR A 30 1.58 12.12 6.37
N LEU A 31 1.51 13.12 7.25
CA LEU A 31 2.55 14.15 7.37
C LEU A 31 3.89 13.55 7.79
N GLY A 32 3.89 12.63 8.75
CA GLY A 32 5.10 11.92 9.17
C GLY A 32 5.72 11.11 8.04
N TRP A 33 4.90 10.38 7.27
CA TRP A 33 5.34 9.67 6.07
C TRP A 33 5.92 10.62 5.03
N LEU A 34 5.23 11.74 4.75
CA LEU A 34 5.67 12.74 3.78
C LEU A 34 7.06 13.29 4.13
N LEU A 35 7.25 13.69 5.40
CA LEU A 35 8.54 14.22 5.87
C LEU A 35 9.64 13.16 5.86
N LEU A 36 9.33 11.93 6.25
CA LEU A 36 10.28 10.81 6.20
C LEU A 36 10.69 10.49 4.76
N TYR A 37 9.71 10.46 3.86
CA TYR A 37 9.95 10.11 2.47
C TYR A 37 10.78 11.19 1.78
N GLU A 38 10.32 12.44 1.78
CA GLU A 38 11.01 13.55 1.12
C GLU A 38 12.36 13.89 1.78
N GLY A 39 12.45 13.76 3.10
CA GLY A 39 13.66 14.14 3.84
C GLY A 39 14.74 13.06 3.90
N VAL A 40 14.37 11.78 3.80
CA VAL A 40 15.31 10.67 4.04
C VAL A 40 15.26 9.61 2.95
N LEU A 41 14.08 9.06 2.64
CA LEU A 41 13.99 7.91 1.73
C LEU A 41 14.22 8.28 0.27
N ALA A 42 13.61 9.38 -0.22
CA ALA A 42 13.75 9.82 -1.60
C ALA A 42 15.19 10.26 -1.95
N PRO A 43 15.91 11.01 -1.08
CA PRO A 43 17.32 11.30 -1.32
C PRO A 43 18.23 10.06 -1.26
N ASP A 44 17.95 9.09 -0.39
CA ASP A 44 18.72 7.85 -0.30
C ASP A 44 18.45 6.93 -1.50
N GLY A 45 17.19 6.79 -1.91
CA GLY A 45 16.72 6.06 -3.10
C GLY A 45 16.99 4.55 -3.09
N ARG A 46 17.66 4.01 -2.07
CA ARG A 46 18.04 2.58 -2.00
C ARG A 46 16.83 1.69 -1.82
N LEU A 47 15.85 2.15 -1.02
CA LEU A 47 14.61 1.40 -0.79
C LEU A 47 13.81 1.29 -2.08
N ASP A 48 13.57 2.40 -2.77
CA ASP A 48 12.85 2.44 -4.05
C ASP A 48 13.56 1.62 -5.12
N THR A 49 14.88 1.72 -5.20
CA THR A 49 15.69 0.93 -6.14
C THR A 49 15.59 -0.56 -5.84
N TRP A 50 15.77 -0.95 -4.58
CA TRP A 50 15.68 -2.35 -4.16
C TRP A 50 14.29 -2.93 -4.50
N LEU A 51 13.24 -2.19 -4.15
CA LEU A 51 11.86 -2.60 -4.38
C LEU A 51 11.56 -2.70 -5.88
N SER A 52 11.99 -1.71 -6.67
CA SER A 52 11.81 -1.67 -8.12
C SER A 52 12.53 -2.81 -8.83
N VAL A 53 13.77 -3.11 -8.46
CA VAL A 53 14.52 -4.27 -9.00
C VAL A 53 13.81 -5.58 -8.65
N ASN A 54 13.33 -5.70 -7.41
CA ASN A 54 12.63 -6.90 -6.95
C ASN A 54 11.33 -7.11 -7.71
N ILE A 55 10.53 -6.06 -7.89
CA ILE A 55 9.27 -6.09 -8.65
C ILE A 55 9.53 -6.39 -10.12
N ALA A 56 10.54 -5.78 -10.74
CA ALA A 56 10.89 -6.08 -12.14
C ALA A 56 11.25 -7.57 -12.30
N ALA A 57 12.08 -8.11 -11.41
CA ALA A 57 12.48 -9.52 -11.44
C ALA A 57 11.31 -10.48 -11.18
N ALA A 58 10.48 -10.19 -10.18
CA ALA A 58 9.31 -10.99 -9.84
C ALA A 58 8.24 -10.95 -10.94
N SER A 59 8.03 -9.79 -11.57
CA SER A 59 7.10 -9.63 -12.69
C SER A 59 7.57 -10.38 -13.93
N ALA A 60 8.87 -10.32 -14.24
CA ALA A 60 9.46 -11.13 -15.30
C ALA A 60 9.33 -12.63 -15.00
N ALA A 61 9.52 -13.05 -13.75
CA ALA A 61 9.33 -14.45 -13.33
C ALA A 61 7.89 -14.92 -13.47
N LEU A 62 6.92 -14.07 -13.07
CA LEU A 62 5.49 -14.33 -13.27
C LEU A 62 5.18 -14.52 -14.76
N LEU A 63 5.62 -13.60 -15.62
CA LEU A 63 5.39 -13.68 -17.06
C LEU A 63 6.03 -14.93 -17.70
N ARG A 64 7.25 -15.31 -17.27
CA ARG A 64 7.86 -16.57 -17.69
C ARG A 64 7.03 -17.78 -17.27
N GLY A 65 6.52 -17.78 -16.04
CA GLY A 65 5.62 -18.83 -15.55
C GLY A 65 4.32 -18.95 -16.36
N LEU A 66 3.88 -17.84 -16.96
CA LEU A 66 2.72 -17.79 -17.87
C LEU A 66 3.06 -18.14 -19.33
N GLY A 67 4.32 -18.44 -19.65
CA GLY A 67 4.76 -18.86 -20.99
C GLY A 67 5.30 -17.74 -21.88
N PHE A 68 5.46 -16.52 -21.37
CA PHE A 68 6.04 -15.41 -22.13
C PHE A 68 7.57 -15.40 -22.06
N VAL A 69 8.22 -14.91 -23.12
CA VAL A 69 9.67 -14.67 -23.13
C VAL A 69 9.96 -13.36 -22.41
N ALA A 70 10.00 -13.42 -21.08
CA ALA A 70 10.23 -12.26 -20.22
C ALA A 70 11.53 -12.40 -19.41
N SER A 71 12.33 -11.33 -19.34
CA SER A 71 13.52 -11.29 -18.49
C SER A 71 13.64 -9.94 -17.78
N ALA A 72 14.37 -9.92 -16.67
CA ALA A 72 14.77 -8.68 -16.04
C ALA A 72 16.29 -8.57 -16.16
N LYS A 73 16.81 -7.42 -16.57
CA LYS A 73 18.26 -7.22 -16.63
C LYS A 73 18.80 -7.17 -15.18
N SER A 74 19.82 -7.97 -14.89
CA SER A 74 20.33 -8.17 -13.53
C SER A 74 20.64 -6.86 -12.81
N ASN A 75 20.15 -6.71 -11.58
CA ASN A 75 20.29 -5.52 -10.74
C ASN A 75 19.81 -4.22 -11.39
N THR A 76 18.87 -4.30 -12.33
CA THR A 76 18.23 -3.13 -12.92
C THR A 76 16.73 -3.21 -12.75
N THR A 77 16.07 -2.07 -12.92
CA THR A 77 14.62 -1.97 -12.87
C THR A 77 13.95 -2.24 -14.21
N LEU A 78 14.72 -2.69 -15.21
CA LEU A 78 14.26 -2.90 -16.57
C LEU A 78 13.77 -4.34 -16.77
N LEU A 79 12.49 -4.43 -17.16
CA LEU A 79 11.83 -5.65 -17.63
C LEU A 79 11.82 -5.66 -19.16
N LEU A 80 12.23 -6.80 -19.72
CA LEU A 80 12.32 -7.07 -21.15
C LEU A 80 11.30 -8.12 -21.58
N MET A 81 10.73 -7.93 -22.76
CA MET A 81 9.86 -8.86 -23.47
C MET A 81 10.51 -9.19 -24.82
N ASP A 82 10.73 -10.47 -25.11
CA ASP A 82 11.44 -10.93 -26.31
C ASP A 82 12.83 -10.28 -26.50
N GLY A 83 13.50 -9.97 -25.38
CA GLY A 83 14.79 -9.27 -25.37
C GLY A 83 14.72 -7.77 -25.67
N LEU A 84 13.53 -7.20 -25.88
CA LEU A 84 13.29 -5.78 -26.07
C LEU A 84 12.87 -5.11 -24.75
N PRO A 85 13.30 -3.86 -24.48
CA PRO A 85 12.81 -3.08 -23.35
C PRO A 85 11.28 -2.96 -23.36
N ALA A 86 10.63 -3.33 -22.26
CA ALA A 86 9.18 -3.22 -22.11
C ALA A 86 8.78 -2.19 -21.04
N VAL A 87 9.28 -2.35 -19.80
CA VAL A 87 8.92 -1.46 -18.69
C VAL A 87 10.15 -1.22 -17.81
N THR A 88 10.38 0.04 -17.46
CA THR A 88 11.33 0.42 -16.41
C THR A 88 10.54 0.77 -15.15
N VAL A 89 10.75 0.01 -14.08
CA VAL A 89 10.09 0.25 -12.78
C VAL A 89 10.79 1.42 -12.08
N GLY A 90 10.08 2.52 -11.85
CA GLY A 90 10.57 3.65 -11.07
C GLY A 90 9.88 3.76 -9.70
N ALA A 91 10.27 4.76 -8.91
CA ALA A 91 9.65 5.04 -7.60
C ALA A 91 8.11 5.15 -7.64
N PRO A 92 7.46 5.75 -8.67
CA PRO A 92 5.98 5.75 -8.75
C PRO A 92 5.36 4.35 -8.95
N CYS A 93 6.15 3.39 -9.41
CA CYS A 93 5.71 2.05 -9.82
C CYS A 93 6.01 0.99 -8.75
N ASP A 94 6.85 1.30 -7.76
CA ASP A 94 7.30 0.32 -6.76
C ASP A 94 6.22 0.00 -5.71
N GLY A 95 5.20 0.86 -5.61
CA GLY A 95 4.05 0.71 -4.72
C GLY A 95 4.33 1.11 -3.27
N LEU A 96 5.52 1.61 -2.93
CA LEU A 96 5.93 1.94 -1.56
C LEU A 96 4.94 2.92 -0.89
N VAL A 97 4.57 3.99 -1.60
CA VAL A 97 3.59 4.97 -1.12
C VAL A 97 2.23 4.31 -0.83
N LEU A 98 1.81 3.34 -1.65
CA LEU A 98 0.53 2.64 -1.48
C LEU A 98 0.58 1.68 -0.27
N TYR A 99 1.71 1.03 -0.04
CA TYR A 99 1.92 0.18 1.14
C TYR A 99 1.90 1.02 2.42
N ALA A 100 2.58 2.16 2.42
CA ALA A 100 2.59 3.10 3.53
C ALA A 100 1.21 3.70 3.80
N LEU A 101 0.47 4.08 2.75
CA LEU A 101 -0.89 4.58 2.84
C LEU A 101 -1.82 3.54 3.47
N PHE A 102 -1.78 2.28 2.99
CA PHE A 102 -2.56 1.19 3.55
C PHE A 102 -2.23 0.95 5.03
N ALA A 103 -0.94 0.86 5.37
CA ALA A 103 -0.51 0.68 6.75
C ALA A 103 -0.98 1.84 7.64
N GLY A 104 -0.84 3.08 7.18
CA GLY A 104 -1.30 4.28 7.88
C GLY A 104 -2.79 4.24 8.17
N PHE A 105 -3.62 3.86 7.20
CA PHE A 105 -5.07 3.71 7.39
C PHE A 105 -5.42 2.65 8.44
N VAL A 106 -4.77 1.49 8.41
CA VAL A 106 -5.00 0.41 9.39
C VAL A 106 -4.55 0.83 10.79
N ILE A 107 -3.40 1.52 10.90
CA ILE A 107 -2.87 2.00 12.18
C ILE A 107 -3.77 3.09 12.78
N ALA A 108 -4.26 4.01 11.96
CA ALA A 108 -5.15 5.09 12.39
C ALA A 108 -6.51 4.59 12.87
N PHE A 109 -7.00 3.45 12.36
CA PHE A 109 -8.31 2.91 12.73
C PHE A 109 -8.35 2.45 14.19
N PRO A 110 -9.39 2.76 14.99
CA PRO A 110 -9.48 2.36 16.39
C PRO A 110 -9.84 0.87 16.53
N ALA A 111 -8.86 -0.01 16.29
CA ALA A 111 -8.97 -1.45 16.49
C ALA A 111 -7.87 -1.98 17.43
N PRO A 112 -8.06 -3.19 18.01
CA PRO A 112 -7.05 -3.83 18.86
C PRO A 112 -5.69 -3.95 18.16
N LEU A 113 -4.60 -3.64 18.86
CA LEU A 113 -3.24 -3.67 18.32
C LEU A 113 -2.87 -5.02 17.70
N ARG A 114 -3.29 -6.13 18.34
CA ARG A 114 -3.07 -7.49 17.81
C ARG A 114 -3.64 -7.66 16.41
N SER A 115 -4.82 -7.09 16.14
CA SER A 115 -5.46 -7.18 14.82
C SER A 115 -4.68 -6.40 13.75
N LYS A 116 -4.17 -5.22 14.12
CA LYS A 116 -3.34 -4.40 13.23
C LYS A 116 -2.02 -5.09 12.88
N LEU A 117 -1.35 -5.68 13.87
CA LEU A 117 -0.01 -6.27 13.72
C LEU A 117 0.04 -7.42 12.71
N TRP A 118 -0.99 -8.26 12.61
CA TRP A 118 -1.03 -9.30 11.58
C TRP A 118 -1.62 -8.79 10.26
N PHE A 119 -2.57 -7.86 10.29
CA PHE A 119 -3.27 -7.44 9.09
C PHE A 119 -2.42 -6.53 8.20
N VAL A 120 -1.60 -5.64 8.78
CA VAL A 120 -0.68 -4.79 8.02
C VAL A 120 0.26 -5.60 7.13
N PRO A 121 1.07 -6.56 7.62
CA PRO A 121 1.98 -7.31 6.76
C PRO A 121 1.24 -8.19 5.72
N VAL A 122 0.09 -8.77 6.08
CA VAL A 122 -0.72 -9.54 5.12
C VAL A 122 -1.25 -8.65 4.00
N GLY A 123 -1.78 -7.48 4.33
CA GLY A 123 -2.27 -6.53 3.33
C GLY A 123 -1.14 -5.99 2.44
N ILE A 124 0.01 -5.65 3.02
CA ILE A 124 1.20 -5.25 2.25
C ILE A 124 1.63 -6.37 1.28
N MET A 125 1.65 -7.63 1.74
CA MET A 125 1.97 -8.77 0.88
C MET A 125 0.98 -8.89 -0.29
N ILE A 126 -0.32 -8.75 -0.05
CA ILE A 126 -1.34 -8.79 -1.11
C ILE A 126 -1.12 -7.63 -2.11
N LEU A 127 -0.88 -6.41 -1.63
CA LEU A 127 -0.63 -5.26 -2.48
C LEU A 127 0.67 -5.39 -3.28
N TYR A 128 1.70 -5.98 -2.69
CA TYR A 128 2.96 -6.29 -3.37
C TYR A 128 2.75 -7.31 -4.51
N LEU A 129 2.01 -8.39 -4.26
CA LEU A 129 1.65 -9.37 -5.31
C LEU A 129 0.80 -8.73 -6.42
N LEU A 130 -0.16 -7.88 -6.05
CA LEU A 130 -0.95 -7.12 -7.02
C LEU A 130 -0.06 -6.19 -7.86
N ASN A 131 0.98 -5.60 -7.26
CA ASN A 131 1.91 -4.74 -7.98
C ASN A 131 2.79 -5.53 -8.97
N ILE A 132 3.21 -6.75 -8.61
CA ILE A 132 3.88 -7.67 -9.55
C ILE A 132 2.99 -7.95 -10.77
N VAL A 133 1.71 -8.25 -10.52
CA VAL A 133 0.75 -8.48 -11.61
C VAL A 133 0.58 -7.21 -12.46
N ARG A 134 0.48 -6.03 -11.84
CA ARG A 134 0.38 -4.73 -12.54
C ARG A 134 1.57 -4.50 -13.46
N VAL A 135 2.80 -4.66 -12.97
CA VAL A 135 4.02 -4.43 -13.77
C VAL A 135 4.13 -5.44 -14.90
N GLY A 136 3.79 -6.72 -14.65
CA GLY A 136 3.71 -7.73 -15.71
C GLY A 136 2.66 -7.39 -16.78
N ALA A 137 1.47 -6.94 -16.36
CA ALA A 137 0.42 -6.52 -17.26
C ALA A 137 0.80 -5.27 -18.07
N LEU A 138 1.51 -4.31 -17.48
CA LEU A 138 2.07 -3.16 -18.19
C LEU A 138 3.12 -3.57 -19.22
N ALA A 139 3.96 -4.57 -18.92
CA ALA A 139 4.93 -5.08 -19.87
C ALA A 139 4.26 -5.73 -21.10
N LEU A 140 3.22 -6.54 -20.87
CA LEU A 140 2.39 -7.09 -21.95
C LEU A 140 1.67 -5.98 -22.72
N ASN A 141 1.10 -5.01 -22.01
CA ASN A 141 0.40 -3.90 -22.62
C ASN A 141 1.33 -3.05 -23.51
N HIS A 142 2.55 -2.78 -23.04
CA HIS A 142 3.57 -2.10 -23.82
C HIS A 142 3.97 -2.90 -25.07
N HIS A 143 4.11 -4.22 -24.93
CA HIS A 143 4.53 -5.09 -26.02
C HIS A 143 3.45 -5.24 -27.11
N TYR A 144 2.17 -5.39 -26.74
CA TYR A 144 1.08 -5.65 -27.70
C TYR A 144 0.23 -4.43 -28.06
N ALA A 145 0.17 -3.41 -27.20
CA ALA A 145 -0.76 -2.29 -27.32
C ALA A 145 -0.17 -0.99 -26.73
N HIS A 146 1.03 -0.61 -27.20
CA HIS A 146 1.83 0.50 -26.68
C HIS A 146 1.04 1.81 -26.49
N GLN A 147 0.09 2.12 -27.38
CA GLN A 147 -0.75 3.34 -27.31
C GLN A 147 -1.61 3.43 -26.04
N SER A 148 -1.91 2.29 -25.39
CA SER A 148 -2.77 2.23 -24.21
C SER A 148 -2.00 2.25 -22.88
N VAL A 149 -0.66 2.24 -22.92
CA VAL A 149 0.19 2.11 -21.73
C VAL A 149 0.00 3.26 -20.76
N ASP A 150 0.02 4.51 -21.26
CA ASP A 150 -0.12 5.69 -20.40
C ASP A 150 -1.47 5.70 -19.69
N PHE A 151 -2.54 5.40 -20.42
CA PHE A 151 -3.89 5.33 -19.85
C PHE A 151 -3.98 4.22 -18.80
N ASN A 152 -3.49 3.02 -19.12
CA ASN A 152 -3.56 1.88 -18.21
C ASN A 152 -2.72 2.11 -16.96
N HIS A 153 -1.51 2.67 -17.10
CA HIS A 153 -0.61 2.98 -15.99
C HIS A 153 -1.21 4.00 -15.02
N HIS A 154 -1.85 5.05 -15.53
CA HIS A 154 -2.37 6.15 -14.71
C HIS A 154 -3.77 5.89 -14.15
N TYR A 155 -4.66 5.28 -14.92
CA TYR A 155 -6.06 5.14 -14.56
C TYR A 155 -6.45 3.72 -14.19
N THR A 156 -6.31 2.78 -15.13
CA THR A 156 -6.79 1.40 -14.94
C THR A 156 -6.15 0.74 -13.72
N PHE A 157 -4.82 0.71 -13.67
CA PHE A 157 -4.13 0.04 -12.58
C PHE A 157 -4.23 0.79 -11.27
N SER A 158 -4.23 2.13 -11.29
CA SER A 158 -4.49 2.93 -10.09
C SER A 158 -5.85 2.60 -9.50
N PHE A 159 -6.89 2.59 -10.32
CA PHE A 159 -8.25 2.23 -9.89
C PHE A 159 -8.31 0.83 -9.28
N ILE A 160 -7.67 -0.16 -9.91
CA ILE A 160 -7.62 -1.53 -9.39
C ILE A 160 -6.93 -1.59 -8.02
N VAL A 161 -5.77 -0.95 -7.86
CA VAL A 161 -5.03 -0.99 -6.60
C VAL A 161 -5.78 -0.26 -5.49
N TYR A 162 -6.31 0.94 -5.76
CA TYR A 162 -7.13 1.66 -4.77
C TYR A 162 -8.39 0.90 -4.40
N SER A 163 -9.05 0.25 -5.36
CA SER A 163 -10.20 -0.62 -5.09
C SER A 163 -9.80 -1.79 -4.18
N CYS A 164 -8.65 -2.43 -4.43
CA CYS A 164 -8.13 -3.50 -3.59
C CYS A 164 -7.86 -3.01 -2.15
N ILE A 165 -7.20 -1.86 -2.00
CA ILE A 165 -6.96 -1.22 -0.69
C ILE A 165 -8.28 -1.00 0.05
N CYS A 166 -9.26 -0.38 -0.61
CA CYS A 166 -10.58 -0.12 -0.03
C CYS A 166 -11.30 -1.42 0.37
N LEU A 167 -11.28 -2.44 -0.49
CA LEU A 167 -11.93 -3.73 -0.22
C LEU A 167 -11.27 -4.47 0.95
N LEU A 168 -9.94 -4.53 0.98
CA LEU A 168 -9.18 -5.11 2.10
C LEU A 168 -9.51 -4.38 3.40
N TRP A 169 -9.51 -3.06 3.37
CA TRP A 169 -9.83 -2.24 4.54
C TRP A 169 -11.27 -2.45 5.01
N ILE A 170 -12.27 -2.39 4.13
CA ILE A 170 -13.69 -2.64 4.46
C ILE A 170 -13.86 -4.04 5.04
N TRP A 171 -13.26 -5.05 4.42
CA TRP A 171 -13.32 -6.43 4.89
C TRP A 171 -12.78 -6.57 6.31
N TRP A 172 -11.61 -5.96 6.59
CA TRP A 172 -11.01 -5.99 7.92
C TRP A 172 -11.79 -5.18 8.95
N VAL A 173 -12.27 -3.99 8.58
CA VAL A 173 -13.11 -3.15 9.45
C VAL A 173 -14.41 -3.87 9.79
N ARG A 174 -15.08 -4.55 8.87
CA ARG A 174 -16.30 -5.32 9.18
C ARG A 174 -16.05 -6.44 10.19
N ARG A 175 -14.89 -7.08 10.11
CA ARG A 175 -14.52 -8.17 11.01
C ARG A 175 -14.11 -7.69 12.41
N ASN A 176 -13.52 -6.50 12.52
CA ASN A 176 -12.96 -5.97 13.76
C ASN A 176 -13.78 -4.82 14.38
N GLY A 177 -14.66 -4.20 13.61
CA GLY A 177 -15.54 -3.11 14.02
C GLY A 177 -16.76 -3.58 14.82
N LEU A 178 -17.14 -4.86 14.72
CA LEU A 178 -18.17 -5.47 15.57
C LEU A 178 -17.78 -5.52 17.06
N LEU A 179 -16.49 -5.37 17.39
CA LEU A 179 -16.00 -5.36 18.78
C LEU A 179 -16.01 -3.96 19.42
N ALA A 180 -16.36 -2.90 18.67
CA ALA A 180 -16.46 -1.55 19.23
C ALA A 180 -17.85 -1.26 19.84
N ASP A 181 -18.90 -1.97 19.40
CA ASP A 181 -20.28 -1.79 19.87
C ASP A 181 -20.66 -2.74 21.01
N THR A 182 -19.81 -3.72 21.36
CA THR A 182 -20.13 -4.70 22.42
C THR A 182 -19.70 -4.27 23.82
N ASP A 183 -18.97 -3.16 23.95
CA ASP A 183 -18.44 -2.61 25.20
C ASP A 183 -19.08 -1.25 25.59
N ALA A 184 -20.24 -0.90 25.00
CA ALA A 184 -21.00 0.33 25.30
C ALA A 184 -22.27 0.06 26.12
#